data_AF-A0AAW9DLQ0-F1
#
_entry.id   AF-A0AAW9DLQ0-F1
#
_cell.length_a   1.000
_cell.length_b   1.000
_cell.length_c   1.000
_cell.angle_alpha   90.00
_cell.angle_beta   90.00
_cell.angle_gamma   90.00
#
_symmetry.space_group_name_H-M   'P 1'
#
loop_
_entity.id
_entity.type
_entity.pdbx_description
1 polymer ?
#
loop_
_entity_poly.entity_id
_entity_poly.type
_entity_poly.pdbx_seq_one_letter_code
_entity_poly.pdbx_strand_id
1 'polypeptide(L)'
;MTDKGSSDMSRSRRKNPGCGWTTAASDKLFKQREHRRERAAVRDTDLTYNEPPVSRAFGNPWLSEKDGKQWFDPKRHPKEMRK
;
A
#
# COMPACT_ATOMS: atom_id res chain seq x y z
N MET A 1 -49.82 -7.52 -6.08
CA MET A 1 -48.80 -7.75 -7.13
C MET A 1 -47.79 -6.62 -7.04
N THR A 2 -46.56 -6.74 -6.57
CA THR A 2 -45.77 -7.83 -6.00
C THR A 2 -44.80 -7.12 -5.04
N ASP A 3 -44.78 -7.58 -3.79
CA ASP A 3 -43.76 -7.21 -2.81
C ASP A 3 -42.41 -7.64 -3.37
N LYS A 4 -41.58 -6.69 -3.84
CA LYS A 4 -40.18 -6.98 -4.14
C LYS A 4 -39.41 -6.87 -2.82
N GLY A 5 -39.52 -7.91 -2.01
CA GLY A 5 -38.57 -8.16 -0.93
C GLY A 5 -37.17 -8.25 -1.53
N SER A 6 -36.38 -7.18 -1.42
CA SER A 6 -34.94 -7.30 -1.57
C SER A 6 -34.44 -8.00 -0.32
N SER A 7 -33.95 -9.22 -0.49
CA SER A 7 -33.29 -10.00 0.54
C SER A 7 -32.22 -9.17 1.25
N ASP A 8 -32.56 -8.71 2.45
CA ASP A 8 -31.71 -7.96 3.36
C ASP A 8 -30.66 -8.89 3.96
N MET A 9 -29.61 -9.15 3.18
CA MET A 9 -28.33 -9.55 3.76
C MET A 9 -27.72 -8.30 4.38
N SER A 10 -27.98 -8.09 5.68
CA SER A 10 -27.40 -7.00 6.45
C SER A 10 -25.87 -7.10 6.44
N ARG A 11 -25.22 -6.46 5.46
CA ARG A 11 -23.76 -6.46 5.38
C ARG A 11 -23.23 -5.71 6.59
N SER A 12 -22.42 -6.40 7.39
CA SER A 12 -21.77 -5.85 8.57
C SER A 12 -21.03 -4.56 8.21
N ARG A 13 -21.25 -3.49 8.99
CA ARG A 13 -20.50 -2.24 8.84
C ARG A 13 -19.20 -2.32 9.60
N ARG A 14 -18.15 -1.76 9.02
CA ARG A 14 -16.88 -1.48 9.70
C ARG A 14 -17.17 -0.55 10.89
N LYS A 15 -16.47 -0.75 12.00
CA LYS A 15 -16.51 0.15 13.17
C LYS A 15 -15.47 1.27 13.07
N ASN A 16 -14.45 1.08 12.22
CA ASN A 16 -13.34 1.99 12.01
C ASN A 16 -13.24 2.36 10.51
N PRO A 17 -13.13 3.65 10.16
CA PRO A 17 -12.91 4.11 8.79
C PRO A 17 -11.51 3.88 8.22
N GLY A 18 -10.60 3.26 8.96
CA GLY A 18 -9.35 2.78 8.37
C GLY A 18 -9.60 1.63 7.40
N CYS A 19 -9.34 1.84 6.10
CA CYS A 19 -9.36 0.79 5.08
C CYS A 19 -8.01 0.68 4.38
N GLY A 20 -7.68 -0.52 3.89
CA GLY A 20 -6.59 -0.68 2.93
C GLY A 20 -7.09 -0.20 1.58
N TRP A 21 -6.66 0.98 1.17
CA TRP A 21 -6.96 1.60 -0.12
C TRP A 21 -5.68 1.64 -0.94
N THR A 22 -5.27 0.47 -1.41
CA THR A 22 -4.19 0.36 -2.37
C THR A 22 -4.79 -0.08 -3.70
N THR A 23 -4.68 0.78 -4.71
CA THR A 23 -4.96 0.44 -6.11
C THR A 23 -3.75 -0.18 -6.81
N ALA A 24 -2.58 -0.16 -6.17
CA ALA A 24 -1.38 -0.79 -6.70
C ALA A 24 -1.56 -2.31 -6.80
N ALA A 25 -1.45 -2.85 -8.01
CA ALA A 25 -1.60 -4.27 -8.27
C ALA A 25 -0.45 -5.11 -7.66
N SER A 26 0.72 -4.51 -7.42
CA SER A 26 1.89 -5.23 -6.93
C SER A 26 2.98 -4.30 -6.38
N ASP A 27 3.78 -4.80 -5.44
CA ASP A 27 5.03 -4.18 -4.97
C ASP A 27 6.19 -4.30 -5.97
N LYS A 28 5.99 -4.98 -7.11
CA LYS A 28 7.07 -5.33 -8.05
C LYS A 28 7.85 -4.10 -8.53
N LEU A 29 7.17 -3.01 -8.86
CA LEU A 29 7.80 -1.79 -9.35
C LEU A 29 8.63 -1.10 -8.25
N PHE A 30 8.10 -1.05 -7.03
CA PHE A 30 8.84 -0.55 -5.86
C PHE A 30 10.14 -1.34 -5.65
N LYS A 31 10.05 -2.67 -5.55
CA LYS A 31 11.22 -3.55 -5.39
C LYS A 31 12.24 -3.38 -6.53
N GLN A 32 11.76 -3.28 -7.76
CA GLN A 32 12.64 -3.08 -8.92
C GLN A 32 13.39 -1.75 -8.86
N ARG A 33 12.72 -0.66 -8.48
CA ARG A 33 13.34 0.67 -8.33
C ARG A 33 14.38 0.66 -7.22
N GLU A 34 14.06 0.09 -6.06
CA GLU A 34 14.96 0.04 -4.90
C GLU A 34 16.19 -0.83 -5.18
N HIS A 35 16.05 -2.02 -5.77
CA HIS A 35 17.21 -2.82 -6.17
C HIS A 35 18.04 -2.20 -7.30
N ARG A 36 17.44 -1.31 -8.12
CA ARG A 36 18.22 -0.53 -9.09
C ARG A 36 19.03 0.54 -8.39
N ARG A 37 18.47 1.24 -7.39
CA ARG A 37 19.17 2.22 -6.57
C ARG A 37 20.33 1.59 -5.80
N GLU A 38 20.08 0.46 -5.14
CA GLU A 38 21.11 -0.31 -4.42
C GLU A 38 22.29 -0.65 -5.35
N ARG A 39 22.02 -1.26 -6.51
CA ARG A 39 23.07 -1.62 -7.48
C ARG A 39 23.79 -0.40 -8.04
N ALA A 40 23.11 0.72 -8.24
CA ALA A 40 23.75 1.95 -8.70
C ALA A 40 24.70 2.51 -7.64
N ALA A 41 24.26 2.57 -6.38
CA ALA A 41 25.06 3.07 -5.27
C ALA A 41 26.31 2.22 -5.03
N VAL A 42 26.18 0.88 -5.08
CA VAL A 42 27.32 -0.03 -4.97
C VAL A 42 28.32 0.17 -6.12
N ARG A 43 27.86 0.39 -7.34
CA ARG A 43 28.75 0.64 -8.50
C ARG A 43 29.49 1.96 -8.42
N ASP A 44 28.86 2.98 -7.84
CA ASP A 44 29.43 4.32 -7.69
C ASP A 44 30.37 4.42 -6.48
N THR A 45 30.38 3.41 -5.61
CA THR A 45 31.24 3.38 -4.42
C THR A 45 32.67 3.04 -4.83
N ASP A 46 33.60 3.97 -4.57
CA ASP A 46 35.03 3.64 -4.58
C ASP A 46 35.38 2.84 -3.31
N LEU A 47 35.55 1.54 -3.49
CA LEU A 47 35.87 0.58 -2.44
C LEU A 47 37.26 0.78 -1.82
N THR A 48 38.11 1.62 -2.42
CA THR A 48 39.42 1.98 -1.87
C THR A 48 39.29 2.87 -0.65
N TYR A 49 38.26 3.72 -0.62
CA TYR A 49 38.09 4.75 0.40
C TYR A 49 36.79 4.60 1.20
N ASN A 50 35.80 3.87 0.68
CA ASN A 50 34.48 3.77 1.27
C ASN A 50 33.98 2.31 1.34
N GLU A 51 33.20 2.02 2.37
CA GLU A 51 32.46 0.76 2.47
C GLU A 51 31.18 0.84 1.59
N PRO A 52 30.80 -0.24 0.88
CA PRO A 52 29.56 -0.28 0.13
C PRO A 52 28.34 -0.04 1.03
N PRO A 53 27.29 0.60 0.50
CA PRO A 53 26.09 0.88 1.27
C PRO A 53 25.39 -0.42 1.70
N VAL A 54 25.04 -0.50 2.97
CA VAL A 54 24.28 -1.62 3.54
C VAL A 54 22.90 -1.74 2.87
N SER A 55 22.51 -2.96 2.52
CA SER A 55 21.25 -3.26 1.82
C SER A 55 19.99 -2.71 2.52
N ARG A 56 20.01 -2.63 3.85
CA ARG A 56 18.93 -2.06 4.67
C ARG A 56 18.72 -0.55 4.47
N ALA A 57 19.67 0.15 3.84
CA ALA A 57 19.50 1.55 3.45
C ALA A 57 18.50 1.71 2.30
N PHE A 58 18.20 0.63 1.58
CA PHE A 58 17.25 0.61 0.46
C PHE A 58 15.98 -0.15 0.84
N GLY A 59 14.89 0.10 0.12
CA GLY A 59 13.68 -0.71 0.26
C GLY A 59 12.81 -0.38 1.49
N ASN A 60 12.72 0.89 1.89
CA ASN A 60 11.84 1.31 2.99
C ASN A 60 10.37 0.89 2.72
N PRO A 61 9.81 -0.08 3.47
CA PRO A 61 8.49 -0.65 3.18
C PRO A 61 7.35 0.38 3.24
N TRP A 62 7.49 1.42 4.05
CA TRP A 62 6.51 2.52 4.22
C TRP A 62 6.45 3.46 3.01
N LEU A 63 7.39 3.35 2.07
CA LEU A 63 7.38 4.09 0.81
C LEU A 63 6.85 3.24 -0.35
N SER A 64 6.41 2.00 -0.09
CA SER A 64 5.84 1.17 -1.14
C SER A 64 4.53 1.78 -1.62
N GLU A 65 4.28 1.70 -2.93
CA GLU A 65 2.99 2.06 -3.54
C GLU A 65 1.83 1.23 -2.98
N LYS A 66 2.14 0.06 -2.41
CA LYS A 66 1.17 -0.79 -1.74
C LYS A 66 0.89 -0.37 -0.30
N ASP A 67 1.67 0.54 0.26
CA ASP A 67 1.35 1.13 1.55
C ASP A 67 0.16 2.08 1.37
N GLY A 68 -0.98 1.69 1.92
CA GLY A 68 -2.24 2.33 1.56
C GLY A 68 -3.28 2.23 2.65
N LYS A 69 -2.88 2.23 3.92
CA LYS A 69 -3.88 2.39 4.98
C LYS A 69 -4.38 3.83 4.95
N GLN A 70 -5.56 4.03 4.36
CA GLN A 70 -6.20 5.33 4.28
C GLN A 70 -7.32 5.45 5.31
N TRP A 71 -7.45 6.66 5.83
CA TRP A 71 -8.58 7.07 6.64
C TRP A 71 -9.49 7.90 5.76
N PHE A 72 -10.74 7.49 5.61
CA PHE A 72 -11.75 8.26 4.88
C PHE A 72 -12.79 8.82 5.84
N ASP A 73 -13.46 9.91 5.46
CA ASP A 73 -14.57 10.45 6.24
C ASP A 73 -15.82 9.54 6.06
N PRO A 74 -16.32 8.87 7.12
CA PRO A 74 -17.48 8.00 7.03
C PRO A 74 -18.75 8.70 6.56
N LYS A 75 -18.87 10.02 6.81
CA LYS A 75 -20.07 10.79 6.42
C LYS A 75 -20.07 11.09 4.92
N ARG A 76 -18.90 11.36 4.35
CA ARG A 76 -18.73 11.60 2.90
C ARG A 76 -18.75 10.31 2.11
N HIS A 77 -18.24 9.21 2.66
CA HIS A 77 -18.13 7.91 1.99
C HIS A 77 -18.80 6.77 2.79
N PRO A 78 -20.12 6.81 3.03
CA PRO A 78 -20.81 5.82 3.85
C PRO A 78 -20.85 4.42 3.22
N LYS A 79 -20.63 4.31 1.91
CA LYS A 79 -20.54 3.02 1.20
C LYS A 79 -19.25 2.28 1.54
N GLU A 80 -18.14 3.00 1.71
CA GLU A 80 -16.83 2.43 2.10
C GLU A 80 -16.83 1.88 3.53
N MET A 81 -17.83 2.23 4.35
CA MET A 81 -18.05 1.59 5.66
C MET A 81 -18.71 0.21 5.57
N ARG A 82 -19.22 -0.19 4.41
CA ARG A 82 -19.83 -1.51 4.21
C ARG A 82 -18.76 -2.54 3.85
N LYS A 83 -18.84 -3.74 4.45
CA LYS A 83 -18.02 -4.90 4.08
C LYS A 83 -18.64 -5.66 2.91
#